data_AF-A0A3S5CGF9-F1
#
_entry.id   AF-A0A3S5CGF9-F1
#
_cell.length_a   1.000
_cell.length_b   1.000
_cell.length_c   1.000
_cell.angle_alpha   90.00
_cell.angle_beta   90.00
_cell.angle_gamma   90.00
#
_symmetry.space_group_name_H-M   'P 1'
#
loop_
_entity.id
_entity.type
_entity.pdbx_description
1 polymer ?
#
loop_
_entity_poly.entity_id
_entity_poly.type
_entity_poly.pdbx_seq_one_letter_code
_entity_poly.pdbx_strand_id
1 'polypeptide(L)'
;MKLGARIRKIRMFRNITQKELGRRLGYGESSADVRIAQYESGQRTPKQETLIRIAEILEVDVRNFLSPGIATMDELMETLFWMDEENRGLFHLFLLNDSESEIVGITMRDKKTMSYLQEWMGKKQKLGDGRITEEEYLEWKLHWPEDKRKTEYKTV
;
A
#
# COMPACT_ATOMS: atom_id res chain seq x y z
N MET A 1 3.58 -4.16 -0.97
CA MET A 1 3.93 -5.54 -1.44
C MET A 1 2.82 -6.07 -2.35
N LYS A 2 3.14 -6.52 -3.57
CA LYS A 2 2.13 -7.03 -4.52
C LYS A 2 1.44 -8.31 -4.03
N LEU A 3 0.24 -8.59 -4.53
CA LEU A 3 -0.60 -9.74 -4.15
C LEU A 3 0.14 -11.09 -4.18
N GLY A 4 0.78 -11.43 -5.30
CA GLY A 4 1.49 -12.71 -5.45
C GLY A 4 2.59 -12.92 -4.41
N ALA A 5 3.33 -11.86 -4.07
CA ALA A 5 4.35 -11.89 -3.03
C ALA A 5 3.75 -12.10 -1.63
N ARG A 6 2.57 -11.54 -1.34
CA ARG A 6 1.82 -11.79 -0.10
C ARG A 6 1.39 -13.24 0.01
N ILE A 7 0.80 -13.80 -1.07
CA ILE A 7 0.42 -15.23 -1.14
C ILE A 7 1.64 -16.11 -0.85
N ARG A 8 2.77 -15.89 -1.54
CA ARG A 8 4.00 -16.65 -1.34
C ARG A 8 4.50 -16.56 0.10
N LYS A 9 4.54 -15.35 0.68
CA LYS A 9 5.03 -15.12 2.04
C LYS A 9 4.20 -15.88 3.07
N ILE A 10 2.89 -15.79 2.99
CA ILE A 10 1.97 -16.48 3.91
C ILE A 10 2.03 -17.99 3.69
N ARG A 11 2.04 -18.47 2.44
CA ARG A 11 2.16 -19.90 2.13
C ARG A 11 3.43 -20.50 2.74
N MET A 12 4.57 -19.85 2.56
CA MET A 12 5.83 -20.29 3.14
C MET A 12 5.80 -20.28 4.66
N PHE A 13 5.22 -19.26 5.28
CA PHE A 13 5.03 -19.19 6.73
C PHE A 13 4.19 -20.36 7.27
N ARG A 14 3.19 -20.83 6.49
CA ARG A 14 2.38 -22.01 6.79
C ARG A 14 3.04 -23.34 6.41
N ASN A 15 4.28 -23.33 5.92
CA ASN A 15 5.03 -24.52 5.46
C ASN A 15 4.29 -25.36 4.38
N ILE A 16 3.49 -24.70 3.53
CA ILE A 16 2.77 -25.36 2.45
C ILE A 16 3.57 -25.20 1.14
N THR A 17 3.70 -26.26 0.33
CA THR A 17 4.36 -26.15 -0.99
C THR A 17 3.41 -25.58 -2.04
N GLN A 18 3.94 -25.06 -3.15
CA GLN A 18 3.08 -24.62 -4.27
C GLN A 18 2.19 -25.76 -4.78
N LYS A 19 2.76 -26.97 -4.89
CA LYS A 19 2.03 -28.17 -5.29
C LYS A 19 0.89 -28.49 -4.32
N GLU A 20 1.17 -28.48 -3.03
CA GLU A 20 0.16 -28.77 -1.99
C GLU A 20 -0.97 -27.73 -1.96
N LEU A 21 -0.64 -26.43 -2.07
CA LEU A 21 -1.66 -25.38 -2.18
C LEU A 21 -2.53 -25.58 -3.42
N GLY A 22 -1.92 -25.84 -4.57
CA GLY A 22 -2.65 -26.11 -5.81
C GLY A 22 -3.55 -27.34 -5.71
N ARG A 23 -3.09 -28.41 -5.06
CA ARG A 23 -3.87 -29.64 -4.82
C ARG A 23 -5.07 -29.36 -3.93
N ARG A 24 -4.91 -28.60 -2.82
CA ARG A 24 -6.02 -28.21 -1.93
C ARG A 24 -7.05 -27.30 -2.61
N LEU A 25 -6.61 -26.52 -3.61
CA LEU A 25 -7.49 -25.73 -4.47
C LEU A 25 -8.22 -26.57 -5.53
N GLY A 26 -7.92 -27.87 -5.64
CA GLY A 26 -8.52 -28.77 -6.60
C GLY A 26 -7.91 -28.72 -8.00
N TYR A 27 -6.70 -28.19 -8.16
CA TYR A 27 -5.98 -28.24 -9.43
C TYR A 27 -5.38 -29.64 -9.66
N GLY A 28 -5.36 -30.09 -10.91
CA GLY A 28 -4.82 -31.40 -11.28
C GLY A 28 -3.33 -31.52 -10.96
N GLU A 29 -2.91 -32.72 -10.55
CA GLU A 29 -1.56 -33.05 -10.04
C GLU A 29 -0.40 -32.51 -10.89
N SER A 30 -0.54 -32.53 -12.22
CA SER A 30 0.49 -32.08 -13.17
C SER A 30 0.58 -30.56 -13.34
N SER A 31 -0.38 -29.80 -12.84
CA SER A 31 -0.49 -28.34 -13.04
C SER A 31 -0.67 -27.54 -11.76
N ALA A 32 -0.76 -28.23 -10.61
CA ALA A 32 -1.08 -27.65 -9.33
C ALA A 32 -0.03 -26.62 -8.88
N ASP A 33 1.25 -26.97 -8.95
CA ASP A 33 2.37 -26.10 -8.63
C ASP A 33 2.53 -24.95 -9.63
N VAL A 34 2.45 -25.25 -10.93
CA VAL A 34 2.59 -24.25 -12.02
C VAL A 34 1.59 -23.11 -11.85
N ARG A 35 0.33 -23.41 -11.55
CA ARG A 35 -0.71 -22.38 -11.40
C ARG A 35 -0.45 -21.50 -10.18
N ILE A 36 0.02 -22.06 -9.07
CA ILE A 36 0.40 -21.28 -7.88
C ILE A 36 1.64 -20.43 -8.17
N ALA A 37 2.64 -20.96 -8.89
CA ALA A 37 3.81 -20.18 -9.30
C ALA A 37 3.43 -18.98 -10.18
N GLN A 38 2.45 -19.12 -11.07
CA GLN A 38 1.90 -18.01 -11.87
C GLN A 38 1.22 -16.96 -11.00
N TYR A 39 0.48 -17.36 -9.95
CA TYR A 39 -0.12 -16.43 -9.00
C TYR A 39 0.94 -15.69 -8.17
N GLU A 40 1.95 -16.40 -7.67
CA GLU A 40 2.99 -15.83 -6.81
C GLU A 40 3.95 -14.89 -7.55
N SER A 41 4.22 -15.17 -8.83
CA SER A 41 5.00 -14.30 -9.72
C SER A 41 4.21 -13.11 -10.25
N GLY A 42 2.87 -13.13 -10.13
CA GLY A 42 1.99 -12.12 -10.69
C GLY A 42 1.76 -12.25 -12.21
N GLN A 43 2.21 -13.34 -12.84
CA GLN A 43 1.88 -13.66 -14.24
C GLN A 43 0.38 -13.88 -14.44
N ARG A 44 -0.33 -14.28 -13.39
CA ARG A 44 -1.78 -14.43 -13.39
C ARG A 44 -2.38 -13.88 -12.10
N THR A 45 -3.51 -13.18 -12.22
CA THR A 45 -4.29 -12.74 -11.07
C THR A 45 -5.36 -13.78 -10.72
N PRO A 46 -5.39 -14.33 -9.49
CA PRO A 46 -6.47 -15.20 -9.06
C PRO A 46 -7.80 -14.44 -9.00
N LYS A 47 -8.92 -15.13 -9.29
CA LYS A 47 -10.26 -14.55 -9.07
C LYS A 47 -10.55 -14.42 -7.58
N GLN A 48 -11.47 -13.54 -7.22
CA GLN A 48 -11.87 -13.32 -5.82
C GLN A 48 -12.25 -14.60 -5.07
N GLU A 49 -13.05 -15.48 -5.68
CA GLU A 49 -13.39 -16.79 -5.10
C GLU A 49 -12.15 -17.66 -4.82
N THR A 50 -11.15 -17.62 -5.72
CA THR A 50 -9.88 -18.31 -5.50
C THR A 50 -9.09 -17.68 -4.35
N LEU A 51 -9.11 -16.35 -4.20
CA LEU A 51 -8.44 -15.66 -3.09
C LEU A 51 -9.08 -16.00 -1.74
N ILE A 52 -10.42 -16.11 -1.69
CA ILE A 52 -11.15 -16.58 -0.49
C ILE A 52 -10.66 -17.98 -0.12
N ARG A 53 -10.63 -18.90 -1.08
CA ARG A 53 -10.20 -20.28 -0.83
C ARG A 53 -8.72 -20.39 -0.47
N ILE A 54 -7.85 -19.55 -1.04
CA ILE A 54 -6.45 -19.44 -0.63
C ILE A 54 -6.36 -18.98 0.84
N ALA A 55 -7.19 -18.00 1.25
CA ALA A 55 -7.23 -17.53 2.64
C ALA A 55 -7.66 -18.62 3.62
N GLU A 56 -8.69 -19.39 3.27
CA GLU A 56 -9.14 -20.54 4.05
C GLU A 56 -8.04 -21.60 4.20
N ILE A 57 -7.41 -22.01 3.09
CA ILE A 57 -6.35 -23.03 3.10
C ILE A 57 -5.11 -22.57 3.88
N LEU A 58 -4.79 -21.28 3.80
CA LEU A 58 -3.65 -20.68 4.49
C LEU A 58 -4.00 -20.17 5.90
N GLU A 59 -5.24 -20.38 6.35
CA GLU A 59 -5.75 -19.98 7.67
C GLU A 59 -5.46 -18.50 8.00
N VAL A 60 -5.77 -17.60 7.07
CA VAL A 60 -5.60 -16.16 7.25
C VAL A 60 -6.86 -15.41 6.89
N ASP A 61 -7.00 -14.19 7.42
CA ASP A 61 -8.06 -13.30 7.01
C ASP A 61 -7.92 -12.94 5.52
N VAL A 62 -9.01 -13.05 4.78
CA VAL A 62 -9.07 -12.81 3.33
C VAL A 62 -8.67 -11.38 2.92
N ARG A 63 -8.72 -10.41 3.84
CA ARG A 63 -8.23 -9.04 3.63
C ARG A 63 -6.76 -8.98 3.27
N ASN A 64 -5.97 -9.99 3.64
CA ASN A 64 -4.57 -10.13 3.21
C ASN A 64 -4.43 -10.25 1.69
N PHE A 65 -5.49 -10.64 0.98
CA PHE A 65 -5.48 -10.89 -0.46
C PHE A 65 -6.44 -10.00 -1.26
N LEU A 66 -7.58 -9.60 -0.69
CA LEU A 66 -8.56 -8.77 -1.41
C LEU A 66 -8.23 -7.28 -1.35
N SER A 67 -7.57 -6.82 -0.29
CA SER A 67 -7.12 -5.43 -0.27
C SER A 67 -5.99 -5.29 -1.28
N PRO A 68 -6.09 -4.37 -2.28
CA PRO A 68 -5.00 -4.11 -3.22
C PRO A 68 -3.69 -3.81 -2.50
N GLY A 69 -3.78 -3.34 -1.25
CA GLY A 69 -2.65 -3.10 -0.37
C GLY A 69 -1.82 -1.95 -0.91
N ILE A 70 -1.07 -1.30 -0.02
CA ILE A 70 -0.19 -0.22 -0.42
C ILE A 70 1.10 -0.85 -0.97
N ALA A 71 1.31 -0.69 -2.28
CA ALA A 71 2.45 -1.26 -2.98
C ALA A 71 3.65 -0.31 -3.03
N THR A 72 3.41 1.01 -3.03
CA THR A 72 4.42 2.06 -3.09
C THR A 72 4.23 3.11 -1.99
N MET A 73 5.26 3.92 -1.73
CA MET A 73 5.12 5.06 -0.82
C MET A 73 4.26 6.17 -1.40
N ASP A 74 4.19 6.26 -2.73
CA ASP A 74 3.34 7.24 -3.41
C ASP A 74 1.86 6.90 -3.15
N GLU A 75 1.46 5.63 -3.29
CA GLU A 75 0.11 5.14 -2.94
C GLU A 75 -0.22 5.35 -1.45
N LEU A 76 0.79 5.25 -0.56
CA LEU A 76 0.61 5.56 0.85
C LEU A 76 0.26 7.04 1.03
N MET A 77 1.06 7.92 0.44
CA MET A 77 0.88 9.37 0.55
C MET A 77 -0.45 9.81 -0.06
N GLU A 78 -0.84 9.28 -1.23
CA GLU A 78 -2.16 9.52 -1.83
C GLU A 78 -3.29 9.11 -0.87
N THR A 79 -3.18 7.94 -0.23
CA THR A 79 -4.16 7.49 0.77
C THR A 79 -4.21 8.46 1.96
N LEU A 80 -3.05 8.89 2.47
CA LEU A 80 -2.97 9.85 3.57
C LEU A 80 -3.57 11.21 3.20
N PHE A 81 -3.39 11.69 1.97
CA PHE A 81 -3.96 12.94 1.49
C PHE A 81 -5.48 12.92 1.42
N TRP A 82 -6.08 11.81 0.99
CA TRP A 82 -7.53 11.63 1.01
C TRP A 82 -8.08 11.55 2.42
N MET A 83 -7.40 10.83 3.32
CA MET A 83 -7.78 10.80 4.75
C MET A 83 -7.71 12.19 5.39
N ASP A 84 -6.72 13.01 5.01
CA ASP A 84 -6.60 14.41 5.44
C ASP A 84 -7.64 15.34 4.80
N GLU A 85 -8.16 14.98 3.63
CA GLU A 85 -9.30 15.65 2.99
C GLU A 85 -10.60 15.39 3.74
N GLU A 86 -10.84 14.12 4.09
CA GLU A 86 -12.02 13.73 4.86
C GLU A 86 -11.98 14.27 6.30
N ASN A 87 -10.79 14.37 6.90
CA ASN A 87 -10.58 14.89 8.24
C ASN A 87 -9.24 15.64 8.37
N ARG A 88 -9.26 16.96 8.18
CA ARG A 88 -8.09 17.87 8.27
C ARG A 88 -7.33 17.77 9.61
N GLY A 89 -8.03 17.41 10.70
CA GLY A 89 -7.48 17.28 12.04
C GLY A 89 -6.90 15.90 12.35
N LEU A 90 -7.05 14.92 11.46
CA LEU A 90 -6.62 13.54 11.70
C LEU A 90 -5.10 13.40 11.85
N PHE A 91 -4.35 14.19 11.08
CA PHE A 91 -2.88 14.14 11.07
C PHE A 91 -2.26 15.44 11.57
N HIS A 92 -1.50 15.32 12.65
CA HIS A 92 -0.57 16.35 13.13
C HIS A 92 0.85 15.94 12.71
N LEU A 93 1.47 16.73 11.83
CA LEU A 93 2.85 16.54 11.38
C LEU A 93 3.78 17.50 12.13
N PHE A 94 4.85 16.97 12.73
CA PHE A 94 5.80 17.74 13.53
C PHE A 94 7.23 17.21 13.39
N LEU A 95 8.21 18.04 13.72
CA LEU A 95 9.60 17.61 13.87
C LEU A 95 9.81 17.00 15.26
N LEU A 96 10.31 15.78 15.31
CA LEU A 96 10.54 15.07 16.56
C LEU A 96 11.66 15.73 17.37
N ASN A 97 11.31 16.43 18.44
CA ASN A 97 12.20 16.93 19.48
C ASN A 97 11.69 16.37 20.82
N ASP A 98 12.14 15.18 21.19
CA ASP A 98 11.49 14.41 22.24
C ASP A 98 12.15 14.61 23.60
N SER A 99 11.34 15.01 24.59
CA SER A 99 11.66 14.76 26.01
C SER A 99 10.41 14.54 26.88
N GLU A 100 9.20 14.97 26.50
CA GLU A 100 7.99 14.77 27.33
C GLU A 100 6.70 14.69 26.51
N SER A 101 6.44 13.58 25.79
CA SER A 101 5.16 13.37 25.14
C SER A 101 4.58 11.98 25.44
N GLU A 102 3.33 11.93 25.89
CA GLU A 102 2.53 10.71 26.01
C GLU A 102 2.04 10.18 24.64
N ILE A 103 2.39 10.86 23.53
CA ILE A 103 1.95 10.51 22.17
C ILE A 103 2.93 9.52 21.52
N VAL A 104 2.40 8.42 20.99
CA VAL A 104 3.16 7.48 20.16
C VAL A 104 3.30 8.04 18.74
N GLY A 105 4.52 8.44 18.36
CA GLY A 105 4.85 8.85 17.00
C GLY A 105 5.22 7.66 16.10
N ILE A 106 4.82 7.72 14.82
CA ILE A 106 5.34 6.81 13.79
C ILE A 106 6.48 7.53 13.06
N THR A 107 7.68 6.94 13.03
CA THR A 107 8.83 7.48 12.29
C THR A 107 9.18 6.60 11.11
N MET A 108 9.57 7.22 10.00
CA MET A 108 10.05 6.51 8.79
C MET A 108 11.50 6.88 8.53
N ARG A 109 12.38 5.87 8.49
CA ARG A 109 13.83 6.07 8.27
C ARG A 109 14.20 6.21 6.79
N ASP A 110 13.28 5.92 5.90
CA ASP A 110 13.48 6.07 4.46
C ASP A 110 13.55 7.57 4.12
N LYS A 111 14.68 8.00 3.52
CA LYS A 111 14.94 9.42 3.22
C LYS A 111 13.91 10.01 2.27
N LYS A 112 13.50 9.22 1.27
CA LYS A 112 12.52 9.65 0.27
C LYS A 112 11.16 9.89 0.92
N THR A 113 10.69 8.94 1.72
CA THR A 113 9.42 9.07 2.45
C THR A 113 9.47 10.22 3.46
N MET A 114 10.59 10.40 4.15
CA MET A 114 10.76 11.54 5.06
C MET A 114 10.64 12.88 4.31
N SER A 115 11.23 13.01 3.11
CA SER A 115 11.08 14.23 2.31
C SER A 115 9.62 14.51 1.91
N TYR A 116 8.82 13.46 1.69
CA TYR A 116 7.40 13.57 1.37
C TYR A 116 6.57 14.08 2.57
N LEU A 117 6.85 13.55 3.76
CA LEU A 117 6.21 14.00 4.99
C LEU A 117 6.59 15.44 5.34
N GLN A 118 7.85 15.84 5.09
CA GLN A 118 8.31 17.21 5.29
C GLN A 118 7.66 18.20 4.31
N GLU A 119 7.51 17.82 3.05
CA GLU A 119 6.78 18.62 2.06
C GLU A 119 5.32 18.83 2.48
N TRP A 120 4.64 17.73 2.87
CA TRP A 120 3.25 17.79 3.32
C TRP A 120 3.09 18.64 4.59
N MET A 121 4.00 18.51 5.57
CA MET A 121 4.04 19.36 6.76
C MET A 121 4.17 20.83 6.38
N GLY A 122 5.07 21.17 5.46
CA GLY A 122 5.25 22.55 4.98
C GLY A 122 4.01 23.11 4.28
N LYS A 123 3.26 22.29 3.55
CA LYS A 123 1.97 22.69 2.95
C LYS A 123 0.89 22.93 4.00
N LYS A 124 0.77 22.07 5.02
CA LYS A 124 -0.17 22.29 6.15
C LYS A 124 0.15 23.58 6.92
N GLN A 125 1.44 23.89 7.14
CA GLN A 125 1.85 25.15 7.76
C GLN A 125 1.48 26.37 6.91
N LYS A 126 1.73 26.32 5.59
CA LYS A 126 1.33 27.42 4.68
C LYS A 126 -0.18 27.64 4.69
N LEU A 127 -0.97 26.58 4.73
CA LEU A 127 -2.44 26.68 4.81
C LEU A 127 -2.85 27.31 6.15
N GLY A 128 -2.32 26.82 7.28
CA GLY A 128 -2.61 27.36 8.60
C GLY A 128 -2.20 28.82 8.78
N ASP A 129 -1.11 29.25 8.13
CA ASP A 129 -0.64 30.64 8.11
C ASP A 129 -1.40 31.52 7.10
N GLY A 130 -2.36 30.97 6.33
CA GLY A 130 -3.09 31.69 5.28
C GLY A 130 -2.27 32.07 4.05
N ARG A 131 -1.11 31.43 3.83
CA ARG A 131 -0.23 31.67 2.67
C ARG A 131 -0.68 30.93 1.40
N ILE A 132 -1.53 29.92 1.55
CA ILE A 132 -2.21 29.23 0.45
C ILE A 132 -3.68 29.05 0.81
N THR A 133 -4.54 28.98 -0.21
CA THR A 133 -5.96 28.66 -0.01
C THR A 133 -6.18 27.15 0.10
N GLU A 134 -7.40 26.75 0.48
CA GLU A 134 -7.82 25.34 0.46
C GLU A 134 -7.78 24.76 -0.96
N GLU A 135 -8.16 25.54 -1.97
CA GLU A 135 -8.12 25.12 -3.37
C GLU A 135 -6.67 24.89 -3.84
N GLU A 136 -5.75 25.78 -3.50
CA GLU A 136 -4.33 25.62 -3.83
C GLU A 136 -3.70 24.42 -3.11
N TYR A 137 -4.17 24.13 -1.89
CA TYR A 137 -3.73 22.96 -1.13
C TYR A 137 -4.24 21.66 -1.74
N LEU A 138 -5.52 21.60 -2.11
CA LEU A 138 -6.11 20.46 -2.80
C LEU A 138 -5.46 20.24 -4.17
N GLU A 139 -5.29 21.30 -4.96
CA GLU A 139 -4.66 21.25 -6.27
C GLU A 139 -3.25 20.66 -6.18
N TRP A 140 -2.47 21.05 -5.16
CA TRP A 140 -1.17 20.44 -4.90
C TRP A 140 -1.27 18.95 -4.57
N LYS A 141 -2.19 18.51 -3.70
CA LYS A 141 -2.38 17.09 -3.39
C LYS A 141 -2.71 16.26 -4.64
N LEU A 142 -3.57 16.79 -5.50
CA LEU A 142 -4.00 16.11 -6.73
C LEU A 142 -2.88 15.96 -7.77
N HIS A 143 -1.89 16.84 -7.74
CA HIS A 143 -0.76 16.85 -8.67
C HIS A 143 0.54 16.28 -8.06
N TRP A 144 0.49 15.81 -6.82
CA TRP A 144 1.64 15.27 -6.12
C TRP A 144 1.92 13.81 -6.54
N PRO A 145 3.19 13.40 -6.72
CA PRO A 145 4.40 14.23 -6.71
C PRO A 145 4.62 14.94 -8.07
N GLU A 146 5.02 16.22 -8.04
CA GLU A 146 5.10 17.07 -9.24
C GLU A 146 6.03 16.54 -10.35
N ASP A 147 7.06 15.77 -10.00
CA ASP A 147 8.06 15.22 -10.92
C ASP A 147 7.49 14.20 -11.92
N LYS A 148 6.32 13.60 -11.65
CA LYS A 148 5.73 12.58 -12.54
C LYS A 148 5.06 13.15 -13.78
N ARG A 149 4.85 14.47 -13.87
CA ARG A 149 4.26 15.12 -15.07
C ARG A 149 5.10 14.94 -16.35
N LYS A 150 6.37 14.53 -16.26
CA LYS A 150 7.27 14.37 -17.42
C LYS A 150 7.35 12.96 -18.00
N THR A 151 6.70 11.96 -17.40
CA THR A 151 6.81 10.57 -17.86
C THR A 151 5.45 9.87 -17.94
N GLU A 152 5.04 9.62 -19.18
CA GLU A 152 4.19 8.50 -19.61
C GLU A 152 2.69 8.54 -19.30
N TYR A 153 1.97 9.44 -19.99
CA TYR A 153 0.71 9.01 -20.63
C TYR A 153 1.08 8.40 -21.99
N LYS A 154 1.60 7.17 -22.00
CA LYS A 154 1.50 6.34 -23.21
C LYS A 154 0.08 5.81 -23.23
N THR A 155 -0.76 6.50 -23.99
CA THR A 155 -2.09 6.05 -24.39
C THR A 155 -1.96 4.60 -24.90
N VAL A 156 -2.67 3.68 -24.25
CA VAL A 156 -2.89 2.32 -24.75
C VAL A 156 -3.88 2.38 -25.91
#